data_AF-A0A382W645-F1
#
_entry.id   AF-A0A382W645-F1
#
_cell.length_a   1.000
_cell.length_b   1.000
_cell.length_c   1.000
_cell.angle_alpha   90.00
_cell.angle_beta   90.00
_cell.angle_gamma   90.00
#
_symmetry.space_group_name_H-M   'P 1'
#
loop_
_entity.id
_entity.type
_entity.pdbx_description
1 polymer ?
#
loop_
_entity_poly.entity_id
_entity_poly.type
_entity_poly.pdbx_seq_one_letter_code
_entity_poly.pdbx_strand_id
1 'polypeptide(L)'
;VELVPSVLEAFPYFYRNASLILRKPNVKVIIDDGRRYLNRTRDKYDVIIIDPPPPIEAAGSSLLYSLEFYKVITEHLKKNGIFHQWFPKGEAKIFRAVVRSLVDIFPYIKVYKSVEGWGFHFLASMQPFKTPTPKDIVSRLPAMAKDDIVEWERGIQFLNNIARNVRVEDYFSRSFEKEIPVALLLNQKDELAFISDDQPYNEYYLLRRYHDAKSGSLKFVQ
;
A
#
# COMPACT_ATOMS: atom_id res chain seq x y z
N VAL A 1 -8.78 -10.50 2.70
CA VAL A 1 -10.11 -10.04 3.14
C VAL A 1 -10.60 -9.13 2.04
N GLU A 2 -11.80 -9.36 1.53
CA GLU A 2 -12.38 -8.61 0.42
C GLU A 2 -13.77 -8.12 0.85
N LEU A 3 -14.03 -6.83 0.66
CA LEU A 3 -15.27 -6.19 1.07
C LEU A 3 -16.42 -6.59 0.14
N VAL A 4 -16.14 -6.66 -1.16
CA VAL A 4 -17.17 -6.82 -2.19
C VAL A 4 -17.11 -8.23 -2.78
N PRO A 5 -18.06 -9.13 -2.46
CA PRO A 5 -18.02 -10.51 -2.92
C PRO A 5 -17.98 -10.67 -4.46
N SER A 6 -18.61 -9.75 -5.20
CA SER A 6 -18.60 -9.81 -6.67
C SER A 6 -17.23 -9.54 -7.30
N VAL A 7 -16.27 -8.93 -6.58
CA VAL A 7 -14.87 -8.83 -7.05
C VAL A 7 -14.23 -10.21 -7.14
N LEU A 8 -14.53 -11.10 -6.18
CA LEU A 8 -14.06 -12.48 -6.20
C LEU A 8 -14.73 -13.27 -7.33
N GLU A 9 -16.01 -13.05 -7.57
CA GLU A 9 -16.76 -13.66 -8.68
C GLU A 9 -16.22 -13.20 -10.05
N ALA A 10 -15.74 -11.95 -10.13
CA ALA A 10 -15.15 -11.40 -11.34
C ALA A 10 -13.74 -11.93 -11.63
N PHE A 11 -13.01 -12.45 -10.62
CA PHE A 11 -11.61 -12.86 -10.74
C PHE A 11 -11.33 -13.83 -11.91
N PRO A 12 -12.14 -14.88 -12.16
CA PRO A 12 -11.92 -15.80 -13.28
C PRO A 12 -12.15 -15.21 -14.67
N TYR A 13 -12.84 -14.07 -14.79
CA TYR A 13 -13.05 -13.39 -16.08
C TYR A 13 -11.76 -12.70 -16.55
N PHE A 14 -10.91 -12.26 -15.63
CA PHE A 14 -9.67 -11.55 -15.94
C PHE A 14 -8.43 -12.46 -15.89
N TYR A 15 -8.44 -13.49 -15.04
CA TYR A 15 -7.28 -14.35 -14.83
C TYR A 15 -7.62 -15.82 -15.06
N ARG A 16 -7.01 -16.42 -16.10
CA ARG A 16 -7.23 -17.83 -16.48
C ARG A 16 -6.91 -18.82 -15.35
N ASN A 17 -5.98 -18.47 -14.47
CA ASN A 17 -5.56 -19.30 -13.33
C ASN A 17 -6.30 -18.98 -12.02
N ALA A 18 -7.29 -18.08 -12.00
CA ALA A 18 -8.00 -17.66 -10.79
C ALA A 18 -8.51 -18.85 -9.97
N SER A 19 -9.22 -19.79 -10.63
CA SER A 19 -9.77 -20.99 -9.98
C SER A 19 -8.70 -21.88 -9.34
N LEU A 20 -7.49 -21.94 -9.92
CA LEU A 20 -6.37 -22.69 -9.36
C LEU A 20 -5.84 -22.00 -8.10
N ILE A 21 -5.68 -20.67 -8.14
CA ILE A 21 -5.20 -19.88 -6.99
C ILE A 21 -6.17 -19.99 -5.82
N LEU A 22 -7.47 -19.84 -6.06
CA LEU A 22 -8.51 -19.90 -5.02
C LEU A 22 -8.64 -21.27 -4.34
N ARG A 23 -8.15 -22.34 -4.98
CA ARG A 23 -8.16 -23.71 -4.43
C ARG A 23 -6.88 -24.07 -3.69
N LYS A 24 -5.86 -23.20 -3.67
CA LYS A 24 -4.61 -23.49 -2.95
C LYS A 24 -4.87 -23.62 -1.44
N PRO A 25 -4.29 -24.61 -0.76
CA PRO A 25 -4.58 -24.87 0.66
C PRO A 25 -4.14 -23.73 1.59
N ASN A 26 -3.20 -22.90 1.15
CA ASN A 26 -2.71 -21.73 1.89
C ASN A 26 -3.42 -20.42 1.50
N VAL A 27 -4.49 -20.48 0.70
CA VAL A 27 -5.32 -19.33 0.34
C VAL A 27 -6.65 -19.43 1.05
N LYS A 28 -6.99 -18.40 1.82
CA LYS A 28 -8.29 -18.25 2.47
C LYS A 28 -8.87 -16.89 2.11
N VAL A 29 -10.00 -16.92 1.41
CA VAL A 29 -10.77 -15.70 1.12
C VAL A 29 -11.82 -15.50 2.20
N ILE A 30 -11.95 -14.26 2.65
CA ILE A 30 -12.88 -13.84 3.70
C ILE A 30 -13.61 -12.63 3.16
N ILE A 31 -14.93 -12.76 2.98
CA ILE A 31 -15.80 -11.67 2.58
C ILE A 31 -16.17 -10.88 3.83
N ASP A 32 -15.48 -9.76 4.05
CA ASP A 32 -15.58 -8.92 5.24
C ASP A 32 -14.95 -7.55 4.95
N ASP A 33 -15.28 -6.56 5.76
CA ASP A 33 -14.50 -5.35 5.86
C ASP A 33 -13.15 -5.66 6.55
N GLY A 34 -12.06 -5.14 5.98
CA GLY A 34 -10.70 -5.43 6.47
C GLY A 34 -10.48 -5.03 7.92
N ARG A 35 -11.05 -3.89 8.33
CA ARG A 35 -10.95 -3.38 9.70
C ARG A 35 -11.82 -4.18 10.67
N ARG A 36 -13.05 -4.49 10.29
CA ARG A 36 -13.96 -5.35 11.07
C ARG A 36 -13.38 -6.74 11.28
N TYR A 37 -12.74 -7.30 10.26
CA TYR A 37 -12.05 -8.58 10.35
C TYR A 37 -10.94 -8.55 11.40
N LEU A 38 -10.03 -7.55 11.32
CA LEU A 38 -8.94 -7.42 12.29
C LEU A 38 -9.48 -7.25 13.71
N ASN A 39 -10.50 -6.45 13.92
CA ASN A 39 -11.11 -6.27 15.25
C ASN A 39 -11.73 -7.55 15.86
N ARG A 40 -11.96 -8.60 15.06
CA ARG A 40 -12.58 -9.86 15.51
C ARG A 40 -11.62 -11.04 15.57
N THR A 41 -10.56 -11.04 14.77
CA THR A 41 -9.58 -12.12 14.80
C THR A 41 -8.59 -11.92 15.96
N ARG A 42 -7.89 -12.99 16.32
CA ARG A 42 -6.71 -12.94 17.21
C ARG A 42 -5.42 -13.29 16.47
N ASP A 43 -5.53 -13.56 15.16
CA ASP A 43 -4.43 -14.00 14.33
C ASP A 43 -3.42 -12.86 14.14
N LYS A 44 -2.14 -13.20 14.16
CA LYS A 44 -1.06 -12.26 13.86
C LYS A 44 -0.33 -12.64 12.58
N TYR A 45 0.09 -11.62 11.83
CA TYR A 45 0.65 -11.77 10.50
C TYR A 45 2.09 -11.28 10.43
N ASP A 46 2.90 -11.94 9.60
CA ASP A 46 4.25 -11.47 9.26
C ASP A 46 4.19 -10.29 8.29
N VAL A 47 3.16 -10.23 7.45
CA VAL A 47 2.92 -9.13 6.52
C VAL A 47 1.44 -8.82 6.49
N ILE A 48 1.09 -7.53 6.57
CA ILE A 48 -0.26 -7.03 6.28
C ILE A 48 -0.14 -6.07 5.11
N ILE A 49 -0.92 -6.32 4.05
CA ILE A 49 -0.99 -5.47 2.86
C ILE A 49 -2.42 -4.96 2.78
N ILE A 50 -2.58 -3.65 2.59
CA ILE A 50 -3.87 -3.06 2.29
C ILE A 50 -3.80 -2.26 1.00
N ASP A 51 -4.78 -2.51 0.14
CA ASP A 51 -4.89 -1.94 -1.20
C ASP A 51 -6.34 -1.48 -1.45
N PRO A 52 -6.80 -0.42 -0.74
CA PRO A 52 -8.15 0.08 -0.91
C PRO A 52 -8.29 0.82 -2.26
N PRO A 53 -9.46 0.76 -2.90
CA PRO A 53 -9.67 1.43 -4.18
C PRO A 53 -9.63 2.96 -4.01
N PRO A 54 -9.08 3.70 -5.00
CA PRO A 54 -9.19 5.15 -5.04
C PRO A 54 -10.63 5.61 -5.33
N PRO A 55 -11.02 6.84 -4.93
CA PRO A 55 -10.24 7.79 -4.15
C PRO A 55 -10.16 7.40 -2.68
N ILE A 56 -9.07 7.76 -2.01
CA ILE A 56 -8.86 7.37 -0.61
C ILE A 56 -9.87 8.02 0.33
N GLU A 57 -10.47 9.16 -0.05
CA GLU A 57 -11.49 9.86 0.74
C GLU A 57 -12.87 9.17 0.67
N ALA A 58 -13.03 8.13 -0.17
CA ALA A 58 -14.27 7.37 -0.25
C ALA A 58 -14.59 6.69 1.08
N ALA A 59 -15.87 6.62 1.45
CA ALA A 59 -16.31 6.09 2.75
C ALA A 59 -15.84 4.64 3.04
N GLY A 60 -15.66 3.82 2.00
CA GLY A 60 -15.15 2.45 2.15
C GLY A 60 -13.63 2.34 2.30
N SER A 61 -12.89 3.43 2.09
CA SER A 61 -11.42 3.44 2.06
C SER A 61 -10.81 4.41 3.08
N SER A 62 -11.49 5.50 3.42
CA SER A 62 -10.93 6.65 4.14
C SER A 62 -10.40 6.33 5.53
N LEU A 63 -11.13 5.51 6.27
CA LEU A 63 -10.77 5.12 7.63
C LEU A 63 -9.73 4.00 7.68
N LEU A 64 -9.27 3.49 6.53
CA LEU A 64 -8.11 2.60 6.46
C LEU A 64 -6.78 3.37 6.50
N TYR A 65 -6.84 4.70 6.55
CA TYR A 65 -5.67 5.57 6.69
C TYR A 65 -5.60 6.28 8.05
N SER A 66 -6.48 5.93 9.01
CA SER A 66 -6.57 6.59 10.31
C SER A 66 -5.55 6.08 11.33
N LEU A 67 -5.23 6.93 12.31
CA LEU A 67 -4.43 6.58 13.48
C LEU A 67 -4.97 5.34 14.19
N GLU A 68 -6.29 5.28 14.39
CA GLU A 68 -6.97 4.19 15.08
C GLU A 68 -6.83 2.88 14.31
N PHE A 69 -6.96 2.92 12.98
CA PHE A 69 -6.76 1.73 12.18
C PHE A 69 -5.30 1.27 12.17
N TYR A 70 -4.34 2.20 12.08
CA TYR A 70 -2.92 1.83 12.20
C TYR A 70 -2.60 1.21 13.56
N LYS A 71 -3.22 1.66 14.66
CA LYS A 71 -3.10 0.98 15.97
C LYS A 71 -3.62 -0.46 15.89
N VAL A 72 -4.79 -0.69 15.30
CA VAL A 72 -5.34 -2.05 15.09
C VAL A 72 -4.35 -2.92 14.28
N ILE A 73 -3.72 -2.36 13.25
CA ILE A 73 -2.69 -3.07 12.47
C ILE A 73 -1.52 -3.49 13.36
N THR A 74 -1.01 -2.60 14.23
CA THR A 74 0.12 -2.96 15.12
C THR A 74 -0.19 -4.12 16.06
N GLU A 75 -1.44 -4.25 16.51
CA GLU A 75 -1.86 -5.35 17.41
C GLU A 75 -1.83 -6.72 16.71
N HIS A 76 -2.05 -6.71 15.40
CA HIS A 76 -2.13 -7.89 14.53
C HIS A 76 -0.83 -8.17 13.75
N LEU A 77 0.19 -7.32 13.89
CA LEU A 77 1.52 -7.64 13.39
C LEU A 77 2.28 -8.52 14.40
N LYS A 78 3.02 -9.49 13.87
CA LYS A 78 4.07 -10.16 14.64
C LYS A 78 5.22 -9.20 14.91
N LYS A 79 6.12 -9.55 15.83
CA LYS A 79 7.24 -8.69 16.27
C LYS A 79 8.06 -8.11 15.10
N ASN A 80 8.38 -8.92 14.10
CA ASN A 80 9.15 -8.50 12.92
C ASN A 80 8.25 -8.24 11.71
N GLY A 81 6.95 -8.03 11.94
CA GLY A 81 5.97 -7.91 10.88
C GLY A 81 6.12 -6.58 10.13
N ILE A 82 5.76 -6.60 8.85
CA ILE A 82 5.78 -5.42 7.98
C ILE A 82 4.36 -5.12 7.52
N PHE A 83 3.96 -3.87 7.68
CA PHE A 83 2.76 -3.33 7.09
C PHE A 83 3.07 -2.60 5.79
N HIS A 84 2.27 -2.84 4.76
CA HIS A 84 2.31 -2.11 3.50
C HIS A 84 0.97 -1.46 3.21
N GLN A 85 1.03 -0.19 2.80
CA GLN A 85 -0.12 0.59 2.34
C GLN A 85 0.29 1.38 1.09
N TRP A 86 -0.57 1.34 0.07
CA TRP A 86 -0.45 2.19 -1.11
C TRP A 86 -1.24 3.50 -0.96
N PHE A 87 -0.66 4.62 -1.39
CA PHE A 87 -1.35 5.88 -1.62
C PHE A 87 -1.27 6.20 -3.12
N PRO A 88 -2.41 6.23 -3.84
CA PRO A 88 -2.41 6.32 -5.30
C PRO A 88 -2.05 7.71 -5.80
N LYS A 89 -2.94 8.68 -5.62
CA LYS A 89 -2.75 10.09 -5.96
C LYS A 89 -3.84 10.83 -5.21
N GLY A 90 -3.60 12.09 -4.87
CA GLY A 90 -4.57 12.82 -4.07
C GLY A 90 -4.11 14.21 -3.69
N GLU A 91 -4.91 14.87 -2.88
CA GLU A 91 -4.59 16.19 -2.35
C GLU A 91 -3.30 16.11 -1.50
N ALA A 92 -2.41 17.08 -1.68
CA ALA A 92 -1.15 17.14 -0.94
C ALA A 92 -1.37 17.23 0.59
N LYS A 93 -2.46 17.87 1.02
CA LYS A 93 -2.86 17.95 2.44
C LYS A 93 -3.22 16.57 3.00
N ILE A 94 -4.02 15.80 2.25
CA ILE A 94 -4.40 14.43 2.65
C ILE A 94 -3.18 13.51 2.66
N PHE A 95 -2.33 13.59 1.64
CA PHE A 95 -1.07 12.86 1.61
C PHE A 95 -0.23 13.12 2.87
N ARG A 96 -0.05 14.39 3.27
CA ARG A 96 0.66 14.73 4.51
C ARG A 96 -0.03 14.15 5.74
N ALA A 97 -1.36 14.19 5.80
CA ALA A 97 -2.12 13.64 6.90
C ALA A 97 -1.95 12.12 7.03
N VAL A 98 -1.91 11.40 5.91
CA VAL A 98 -1.60 9.97 5.87
C VAL A 98 -0.17 9.70 6.37
N VAL A 99 0.82 10.44 5.86
CA VAL A 99 2.22 10.30 6.27
C VAL A 99 2.36 10.56 7.77
N ARG A 100 1.75 11.64 8.29
CA ARG A 100 1.74 11.96 9.72
C ARG A 100 1.15 10.83 10.55
N SER A 101 -0.04 10.37 10.17
CA SER A 101 -0.75 9.31 10.90
C SER A 101 0.07 8.01 10.94
N LEU A 102 0.81 7.68 9.88
CA LEU A 102 1.71 6.53 9.86
C LEU A 102 2.89 6.71 10.82
N VAL A 103 3.58 7.85 10.78
CA VAL A 103 4.80 8.08 11.59
C VAL A 103 4.52 8.19 13.08
N ASP A 104 3.32 8.61 13.45
CA ASP A 104 2.91 8.70 14.85
C ASP A 104 2.65 7.31 15.46
N ILE A 105 2.45 6.28 14.63
CA ILE A 105 2.21 4.90 15.06
C ILE A 105 3.43 4.00 14.86
N PHE A 106 4.10 4.10 13.71
CA PHE A 106 5.21 3.22 13.35
C PHE A 106 6.57 3.94 13.45
N PRO A 107 7.51 3.42 14.28
CA PRO A 107 8.83 4.03 14.44
C PRO A 107 9.78 3.82 13.26
N TYR A 108 9.54 2.81 12.42
CA TYR A 108 10.36 2.51 11.25
C TYR A 108 9.50 2.49 10.00
N ILE A 109 9.73 3.45 9.10
CA ILE A 109 8.98 3.60 7.85
C ILE A 109 9.94 3.82 6.69
N LYS A 110 9.65 3.20 5.56
CA LYS A 110 10.24 3.49 4.26
C LYS A 110 9.15 3.86 3.27
N VAL A 111 9.40 4.88 2.48
CA VAL A 111 8.45 5.37 1.46
C VAL A 111 9.12 5.29 0.11
N TYR A 112 8.42 4.69 -0.86
CA TYR A 112 8.90 4.57 -2.22
C TYR A 112 7.89 5.21 -3.17
N LYS A 113 8.35 6.06 -4.09
CA LYS A 113 7.49 6.47 -5.20
C LYS A 113 7.33 5.29 -6.15
N SER A 114 6.11 5.05 -6.64
CA SER A 114 5.82 3.95 -7.58
C SER A 114 6.73 4.01 -8.80
N VAL A 115 7.13 2.83 -9.30
CA VAL A 115 7.97 2.72 -10.50
C VAL A 115 7.31 3.40 -11.70
N GLU A 116 6.01 3.16 -11.87
CA GLU A 116 5.15 3.75 -12.91
C GLU A 116 4.90 5.27 -12.74
N GLY A 117 5.45 5.89 -11.69
CA GLY A 117 5.43 7.33 -11.50
C GLY A 117 4.16 7.88 -10.86
N TRP A 118 3.19 7.03 -10.53
CA TRP A 118 1.96 7.43 -9.84
C TRP A 118 1.80 6.67 -8.51
N GLY A 119 1.81 7.43 -7.43
CA GLY A 119 1.61 6.96 -6.06
C GLY A 119 2.86 6.67 -5.28
N PHE A 120 2.60 6.31 -4.03
CA PHE A 120 3.58 6.11 -2.98
C PHE A 120 3.26 4.81 -2.26
N HIS A 121 4.28 3.99 -2.04
CA HIS A 121 4.19 2.79 -1.23
C HIS A 121 4.86 3.05 0.11
N PHE A 122 4.11 2.82 1.18
CA PHE A 122 4.59 2.89 2.55
C PHE A 122 4.86 1.48 3.05
N LEU A 123 6.06 1.24 3.57
CA LEU A 123 6.40 0.04 4.32
C LEU A 123 6.70 0.48 5.75
N ALA A 124 6.03 -0.11 6.73
CA ALA A 124 6.12 0.29 8.13
C ALA A 124 6.28 -0.92 9.07
N SER A 125 7.02 -0.75 10.17
CA SER A 125 7.21 -1.80 11.17
C SER A 125 7.48 -1.21 12.56
N MET A 126 7.19 -2.02 13.59
CA MET A 126 7.55 -1.74 14.99
C MET A 126 9.01 -2.05 15.31
N GLN A 127 9.73 -2.70 14.39
CA GLN A 127 11.15 -3.04 14.53
C GLN A 127 11.96 -2.51 13.33
N PRO A 128 13.25 -2.24 13.49
CA PRO A 128 14.09 -1.87 12.37
C PRO A 128 14.09 -2.98 11.31
N PHE A 129 13.98 -2.60 10.04
CA PHE A 129 14.08 -3.53 8.92
C PHE A 129 14.99 -2.98 7.82
N LYS A 130 15.62 -3.89 7.09
CA LYS A 130 16.55 -3.57 6.01
C LYS A 130 15.91 -3.92 4.67
N THR A 131 16.14 -3.08 3.67
CA THR A 131 15.79 -3.41 2.30
C THR A 131 16.81 -4.44 1.80
N PRO A 132 16.39 -5.64 1.37
CA PRO A 132 17.30 -6.63 0.81
C PRO A 132 17.85 -6.14 -0.55
N THR A 133 18.96 -6.71 -0.99
CA THR A 133 19.47 -6.38 -2.33
C THR A 133 18.54 -6.93 -3.43
N PRO A 134 18.49 -6.32 -4.62
CA PRO A 134 17.73 -6.86 -5.75
C PRO A 134 18.06 -8.32 -6.04
N LYS A 135 19.35 -8.68 -6.00
CA LYS A 135 19.85 -10.05 -6.16
C LYS A 135 19.31 -11.00 -5.10
N ASP A 136 19.30 -10.57 -3.83
CA ASP A 136 18.74 -11.38 -2.74
C ASP A 136 17.25 -11.65 -2.96
N ILE A 137 16.48 -10.66 -3.43
CA ILE A 137 15.06 -10.83 -3.73
C ILE A 137 14.87 -11.85 -4.86
N VAL A 138 15.56 -11.66 -5.99
CA VAL A 138 15.43 -12.54 -7.16
C VAL A 138 15.88 -13.97 -6.85
N SER A 139 16.80 -14.17 -5.91
CA SER A 139 17.19 -15.51 -5.44
C SER A 139 16.09 -16.24 -4.68
N ARG A 140 15.16 -15.52 -4.04
CA ARG A 140 14.07 -16.07 -3.20
C ARG A 140 12.73 -16.15 -3.91
N LEU A 141 12.53 -15.37 -4.97
CA LEU A 141 11.27 -15.33 -5.69
C LEU A 141 11.00 -16.61 -6.49
N PRO A 142 9.80 -17.20 -6.40
CA PRO A 142 9.34 -18.22 -7.33
C PRO A 142 9.29 -17.71 -8.77
N ALA A 143 9.40 -18.61 -9.76
CA ALA A 143 9.39 -18.23 -11.17
C ALA A 143 8.15 -17.42 -11.58
N MET A 144 6.94 -17.86 -11.17
CA MET A 144 5.71 -17.13 -11.47
C MET A 144 5.71 -15.71 -10.91
N ALA A 145 6.21 -15.50 -9.68
CA ALA A 145 6.26 -14.16 -9.10
C ALA A 145 7.25 -13.25 -9.85
N LYS A 146 8.32 -13.82 -10.40
CA LYS A 146 9.23 -13.07 -11.27
C LYS A 146 8.53 -12.61 -12.54
N ASP A 147 7.74 -13.48 -13.17
CA ASP A 147 6.97 -13.11 -14.35
C ASP A 147 5.95 -12.01 -14.04
N ASP A 148 5.21 -12.13 -12.92
CA ASP A 148 4.21 -11.15 -12.51
C ASP A 148 4.83 -9.75 -12.24
N ILE A 149 6.01 -9.68 -11.59
CA ILE A 149 6.65 -8.40 -11.26
C ILE A 149 6.98 -7.55 -12.50
N VAL A 150 7.33 -8.20 -13.62
CA VAL A 150 7.70 -7.53 -14.87
C VAL A 150 6.68 -7.78 -15.99
N GLU A 151 5.44 -8.14 -15.64
CA GLU A 151 4.38 -8.49 -16.60
C GLU A 151 4.05 -7.34 -17.57
N TRP A 152 4.23 -6.10 -17.12
CA TRP A 152 3.98 -4.87 -17.88
C TRP A 152 5.18 -4.44 -18.74
N GLU A 153 6.32 -5.11 -18.62
CA GLU A 153 7.51 -4.80 -19.42
C GLU A 153 7.44 -5.42 -20.82
N ARG A 154 7.75 -4.62 -21.84
CA ARG A 154 7.72 -5.08 -23.24
C ARG A 154 8.78 -6.15 -23.49
N GLY A 155 8.38 -7.25 -24.13
CA GLY A 155 9.29 -8.28 -24.63
C GLY A 155 9.70 -9.33 -23.59
N ILE A 156 9.12 -9.30 -22.39
CA ILE A 156 9.41 -10.25 -21.31
C ILE A 156 9.14 -11.72 -21.71
N GLN A 157 8.14 -11.94 -22.55
CA GLN A 157 7.73 -13.26 -23.03
C GLN A 157 8.79 -13.96 -23.89
N PHE A 158 9.78 -13.23 -24.39
CA PHE A 158 10.86 -13.77 -25.24
C PHE A 158 12.17 -13.99 -24.47
N LEU A 159 12.23 -13.65 -23.18
CA LEU A 159 13.47 -13.74 -22.41
C LEU A 159 13.71 -15.15 -21.88
N ASN A 160 14.98 -15.57 -21.94
CA ASN A 160 15.46 -16.72 -21.18
C ASN A 160 15.52 -16.40 -19.67
N ASN A 161 15.70 -17.43 -18.83
CA ASN A 161 15.67 -17.27 -17.37
C ASN A 161 16.74 -16.31 -16.83
N ILE A 162 17.92 -16.26 -17.45
CA ILE A 162 19.01 -15.37 -17.02
C ILE A 162 18.62 -13.93 -17.30
N ALA A 163 18.21 -13.63 -18.54
CA ALA A 163 17.76 -12.29 -18.93
C ALA A 163 16.54 -11.83 -18.13
N ARG A 164 15.62 -12.74 -17.80
CA ARG A 164 14.47 -12.46 -16.92
C ARG A 164 14.92 -12.08 -15.51
N ASN A 165 15.83 -12.83 -14.89
CA ASN A 165 16.35 -12.48 -13.57
C ASN A 165 16.99 -11.09 -13.58
N VAL A 166 17.80 -10.77 -14.60
CA VAL A 166 18.41 -9.44 -14.75
C VAL A 166 17.34 -8.35 -14.85
N ARG A 167 16.25 -8.57 -15.58
CA ARG A 167 15.12 -7.62 -15.65
C ARG A 167 14.44 -7.39 -14.31
N VAL A 168 14.19 -8.46 -13.55
CA VAL A 168 13.59 -8.32 -12.22
C VAL A 168 14.55 -7.62 -11.25
N GLU A 169 15.85 -7.90 -11.33
CA GLU A 169 16.87 -7.18 -10.53
C GLU A 169 16.90 -5.68 -10.89
N ASP A 170 16.82 -5.33 -12.18
CA ASP A 170 16.72 -3.94 -12.64
C ASP A 170 15.45 -3.26 -12.13
N TYR A 171 14.30 -3.94 -12.18
CA TYR A 171 13.04 -3.43 -11.63
C TYR A 171 13.18 -3.05 -10.16
N PHE A 172 13.72 -3.94 -9.33
CA PHE A 172 13.92 -3.64 -7.90
C PHE A 172 14.96 -2.53 -7.68
N SER A 173 16.02 -2.49 -8.49
CA SER A 173 17.02 -1.42 -8.42
C SER A 173 16.37 -0.05 -8.65
N ARG A 174 15.60 0.10 -9.75
CA ARG A 174 14.84 1.32 -10.05
C ARG A 174 13.79 1.66 -8.99
N SER A 175 13.17 0.65 -8.38
CA SER A 175 12.21 0.85 -7.28
C SER A 175 12.90 1.41 -6.03
N PHE A 176 14.06 0.87 -5.65
CA PHE A 176 14.78 1.29 -4.45
C PHE A 176 15.42 2.67 -4.59
N GLU A 177 15.84 3.05 -5.80
CA GLU A 177 16.29 4.42 -6.11
C GLU A 177 15.20 5.48 -5.89
N LYS A 178 13.92 5.08 -5.87
CA LYS A 178 12.76 5.95 -5.62
C LYS A 178 12.40 6.06 -4.14
N GLU A 179 13.28 5.63 -3.22
CA GLU A 179 13.08 5.85 -1.78
C GLU A 179 13.07 7.34 -1.45
N ILE A 180 12.06 7.79 -0.70
CA ILE A 180 11.93 9.16 -0.24
C ILE A 180 12.12 9.18 1.27
N PRO A 181 13.10 9.94 1.80
CA PRO A 181 13.23 10.14 3.23
C PRO A 181 11.94 10.72 3.82
N VAL A 182 11.39 10.07 4.84
CA VAL A 182 10.15 10.47 5.52
C VAL A 182 10.20 11.94 5.99
N ALA A 183 11.37 12.39 6.45
CA ALA A 183 11.60 13.77 6.89
C ALA A 183 11.33 14.83 5.79
N LEU A 184 11.44 14.48 4.50
CA LEU A 184 11.10 15.38 3.40
C LEU A 184 9.59 15.46 3.12
N LEU A 185 8.83 14.47 3.57
CA LEU A 185 7.38 14.38 3.38
C LEU A 185 6.61 15.08 4.50
N LEU A 186 7.21 15.19 5.69
CA LEU A 186 6.66 15.89 6.83
C LEU A 186 7.13 17.35 6.86
N ASN A 187 6.19 18.28 6.84
CA ASN A 187 6.48 19.66 7.20
C ASN A 187 6.21 19.84 8.71
N GLN A 188 7.18 20.37 9.46
CA GLN A 188 7.03 20.62 10.90
C GLN A 188 5.89 21.59 11.24
N LYS A 189 5.36 22.35 10.27
CA LYS A 189 4.28 23.32 10.49
C LYS A 189 2.86 22.71 10.50
N ASP A 190 2.69 21.45 10.10
CA ASP A 190 1.38 20.78 9.95
C ASP A 190 1.20 19.65 10.99
N GLU A 191 1.40 19.94 12.28
CA GLU A 191 1.23 18.95 13.38
C GLU A 191 -0.23 18.51 13.58
N LEU A 192 -1.19 19.28 13.07
CA LEU A 192 -2.62 19.00 13.16
C LEU A 192 -3.18 18.27 11.92
N ALA A 193 -2.35 17.94 10.93
CA ALA A 193 -2.78 17.21 9.76
C ALA A 193 -2.61 15.71 10.00
N PHE A 194 -3.65 15.05 10.50
CA PHE A 194 -3.72 13.59 10.62
C PHE A 194 -5.14 13.10 10.28
N ILE A 195 -5.27 11.81 10.01
CA ILE A 195 -6.54 11.14 9.79
C ILE A 195 -6.91 10.43 11.07
N SER A 196 -8.10 10.72 11.59
CA SER A 196 -8.67 10.04 12.75
C SER A 196 -10.12 9.74 12.47
N ASP A 197 -10.65 8.70 13.11
CA ASP A 197 -12.06 8.35 13.03
C ASP A 197 -12.98 9.44 13.58
N ASP A 198 -12.51 10.18 14.59
CA ASP A 198 -13.32 11.18 15.30
C ASP A 198 -13.19 12.59 14.69
N GLN A 199 -12.36 12.74 13.65
CA GLN A 199 -12.18 14.02 12.96
C GLN A 199 -12.46 13.89 11.46
N PRO A 200 -13.37 14.72 10.90
CA PRO A 200 -13.81 14.61 9.51
C PRO A 200 -12.78 15.14 8.50
N TYR A 201 -11.48 14.87 8.69
CA TYR A 201 -10.41 15.39 7.83
C TYR A 201 -10.52 14.86 6.39
N ASN A 202 -10.86 13.57 6.23
CA ASN A 202 -11.12 12.97 4.91
C ASN A 202 -12.57 13.15 4.45
N GLU A 203 -13.48 13.49 5.34
CA GLU A 203 -14.89 13.72 5.01
C GLU A 203 -15.09 15.10 4.35
N TYR A 204 -16.21 15.26 3.65
CA TYR A 204 -16.57 16.53 2.97
C TYR A 204 -15.49 17.09 2.03
N TYR A 205 -14.64 16.22 1.46
CA TYR A 205 -13.51 16.60 0.63
C TYR A 205 -13.90 17.46 -0.59
N LEU A 206 -15.12 17.31 -1.11
CA LEU A 206 -15.64 18.17 -2.19
C LEU A 206 -15.80 19.64 -1.75
N LEU A 207 -16.30 19.88 -0.54
CA LEU A 207 -16.45 21.25 0.01
C LEU A 207 -15.07 21.87 0.28
N ARG A 208 -14.15 21.09 0.86
CA ARG A 208 -12.77 21.53 1.08
C ARG A 208 -12.08 21.86 -0.24
N ARG A 209 -12.18 20.99 -1.26
CA ARG A 209 -11.63 21.24 -2.60
C ARG A 209 -12.17 22.52 -3.21
N TYR A 210 -13.48 22.77 -3.09
CA TYR A 210 -14.09 24.00 -3.57
C TYR A 210 -13.49 25.24 -2.90
N HIS A 211 -13.35 25.22 -1.58
CA HIS A 211 -12.73 26.31 -0.81
C HIS A 211 -11.24 26.50 -1.14
N ASP A 212 -10.49 25.41 -1.23
CA ASP A 212 -9.05 25.42 -1.53
C ASP A 212 -8.79 25.86 -2.98
N ALA A 213 -9.66 25.51 -3.92
CA ALA A 213 -9.61 25.99 -5.29
C ALA A 213 -9.86 27.51 -5.36
N LYS A 214 -10.85 28.02 -4.61
CA LYS A 214 -11.11 29.46 -4.52
C LYS A 214 -9.97 30.25 -3.89
N SER A 215 -9.28 29.67 -2.92
CA SER A 215 -8.12 30.31 -2.25
C SER A 215 -6.79 30.10 -2.97
N GLY A 216 -6.75 29.32 -4.07
CA GLY A 216 -5.52 28.99 -4.80
C GLY A 216 -4.57 28.05 -4.04
N SER A 217 -5.04 27.41 -2.96
CA SER A 217 -4.22 26.54 -2.10
C SER A 217 -4.34 25.05 -2.45
N LEU A 218 -5.26 24.69 -3.36
CA LEU A 218 -5.45 23.31 -3.81
C LEU A 218 -4.22 22.79 -4.57
N LYS A 219 -3.58 21.75 -4.03
CA LYS A 219 -2.41 21.07 -4.62
C LYS A 219 -2.61 19.56 -4.59
N PHE A 220 -2.11 18.88 -5.61
CA PHE A 220 -2.14 17.43 -5.71
C PHE A 220 -0.74 16.85 -5.72
N VAL A 221 -0.61 15.63 -5.19
CA VAL A 221 0.56 14.76 -5.37
C VAL A 221 0.22 13.69 -6.40
N GLN A 222 1.21 13.36 -7.23
CA GLN A 222 1.19 12.30 -8.21
C GLN A 222 2.30 11.31 -7.90
#